data_AF-Q69NN3-F1
#
_entry.id   AF-Q69NN3-F1
#
_cell.length_a   1.000
_cell.length_b   1.000
_cell.length_c   1.000
_cell.angle_alpha   90.00
_cell.angle_beta   90.00
_cell.angle_gamma   90.00
#
_symmetry.space_group_name_H-M   'P 1'
#
loop_
_entity.id
_entity.type
_entity.pdbx_description
1 polymer ?
#
loop_
_entity_poly.entity_id
_entity_poly.type
_entity_poly.pdbx_seq_one_letter_code
_entity_poly.pdbx_strand_id
1 'polypeptide(L)'
;MTSRKVAGGAPSDGGVLFQEIWNCPYSMETLPSHGEDIDGGASPSVSMLSEVAARRRITIVGGSIPERSSGRLFNTCCVIGPDGQIKAKHRKLHLFEIDIPGDITFRESDTFTAGQEPTIVDTDVGRIGIGICHDIRFPELAMLYRSRGAHLICYPSAFNMSTGQLLWDLMQKSRAVDNQLFVVTCSPARDPNAESDYMIWGHSSLIGPFGEVIATAGHEEATVVGEIDHSMIQTIR
;
A
#
# COMPACT_ATOMS: atom_id res chain seq x y z
N MET A 1 -26.56 -11.15 -4.54
CA MET A 1 -26.20 -12.09 -5.63
C MET A 1 -25.47 -11.26 -6.68
N THR A 2 -24.17 -11.36 -6.94
CA THR A 2 -23.20 -12.46 -6.91
C THR A 2 -21.93 -12.09 -6.12
N SER A 3 -21.76 -12.68 -4.94
CA SER A 3 -20.49 -12.71 -4.20
C SER A 3 -19.76 -14.00 -4.55
N ARG A 4 -18.62 -13.94 -5.25
CA ARG A 4 -17.73 -15.10 -5.33
C ARG A 4 -16.92 -15.17 -4.04
N LYS A 5 -17.44 -15.93 -3.07
CA LYS A 5 -16.61 -16.58 -2.03
C LYS A 5 -15.65 -17.51 -2.75
N VAL A 6 -14.35 -17.22 -2.73
CA VAL A 6 -13.33 -18.21 -3.06
C VAL A 6 -12.85 -18.81 -1.75
N ALA A 7 -13.33 -20.02 -1.47
CA ALA A 7 -12.69 -20.92 -0.54
C ALA A 7 -11.43 -21.47 -1.23
N GLY A 8 -10.26 -21.11 -0.75
CA GLY A 8 -8.98 -21.63 -1.23
C GLY A 8 -7.89 -21.21 -0.27
N GLY A 9 -7.16 -22.17 0.29
CA GLY A 9 -5.96 -21.89 1.08
C GLY A 9 -4.98 -21.07 0.25
N ALA A 10 -4.24 -20.17 0.89
CA ALA A 10 -3.19 -19.40 0.23
C ALA A 10 -2.24 -20.37 -0.50
N PRO A 11 -1.96 -20.17 -1.81
CA PRO A 11 -0.93 -20.92 -2.49
C PRO A 11 0.41 -20.78 -1.74
N SER A 12 1.27 -21.78 -1.82
CA SER A 12 2.62 -21.72 -1.24
C SER A 12 3.53 -20.66 -1.88
N ASP A 13 3.12 -20.12 -3.03
CA ASP A 13 3.81 -19.10 -3.80
C ASP A 13 2.87 -17.88 -3.92
N GLY A 14 2.96 -16.93 -2.98
CA GLY A 14 2.03 -15.81 -2.93
C GLY A 14 2.48 -14.67 -2.01
N GLY A 15 2.02 -13.46 -2.31
CA GLY A 15 2.27 -12.26 -1.52
C GLY A 15 0.97 -11.69 -0.94
N VAL A 16 1.08 -11.01 0.20
CA VAL A 16 -0.05 -10.27 0.81
C VAL A 16 0.32 -8.79 0.92
N LEU A 17 -0.63 -7.90 0.61
CA LEU A 17 -0.51 -6.45 0.78
C LEU A 17 -1.52 -5.96 1.83
N PHE A 18 -1.03 -5.27 2.86
CA PHE A 18 -1.87 -4.59 3.85
C PHE A 18 -2.12 -3.13 3.46
N GLN A 19 -3.14 -2.52 4.06
CA GLN A 19 -3.51 -1.12 3.82
C GLN A 19 -2.58 -0.11 4.54
N GLU A 20 -2.69 1.17 4.17
CA GLU A 20 -1.99 2.28 4.85
C GLU A 20 -2.50 2.44 6.29
N ILE A 21 -1.58 2.68 7.24
CA ILE A 21 -1.83 2.91 8.67
C ILE A 21 -2.87 1.92 9.23
N TRP A 22 -2.55 0.63 9.16
CA TRP A 22 -3.50 -0.43 9.53
C TRP A 22 -3.51 -0.74 11.04
N ASN A 23 -2.46 -0.35 11.77
CA ASN A 23 -2.26 -0.75 13.17
C ASN A 23 -2.84 0.23 14.20
N CYS A 24 -3.34 1.39 13.75
CA CYS A 24 -3.93 2.41 14.60
C CYS A 24 -4.91 3.31 13.83
N PRO A 25 -5.70 4.15 14.50
CA PRO A 25 -6.55 5.13 13.83
C PRO A 25 -5.73 6.14 13.01
N TYR A 26 -6.18 6.45 11.79
CA TYR A 26 -5.54 7.46 10.94
C TYR A 26 -5.98 8.88 11.35
N SER A 27 -5.53 9.32 12.52
CA SER A 27 -5.78 10.65 13.08
C SER A 27 -4.47 11.31 13.49
N MET A 28 -4.21 12.52 12.98
CA MET A 28 -2.97 13.26 13.26
C MET A 28 -2.75 13.53 14.75
N GLU A 29 -3.83 13.62 15.54
CA GLU A 29 -3.74 13.82 16.98
C GLU A 29 -3.22 12.57 17.71
N THR A 30 -3.62 11.37 17.26
CA THR A 30 -3.29 10.12 17.94
C THR A 30 -2.06 9.43 17.37
N LEU A 31 -1.72 9.66 16.09
CA LEU A 31 -0.60 9.01 15.41
C LEU A 31 0.74 9.05 16.19
N PRO A 32 1.12 10.17 16.83
CA PRO A 32 2.35 10.21 17.62
C PRO A 32 2.40 9.17 18.75
N SER A 33 1.29 8.87 19.44
CA SER A 33 1.31 7.89 20.53
C SER A 33 1.44 6.44 20.05
N HIS A 34 1.20 6.20 18.75
CA HIS A 34 1.29 4.89 18.11
C HIS A 34 2.60 4.65 17.35
N GLY A 35 3.57 5.57 17.43
CA GLY A 35 4.87 5.43 16.76
C GLY A 35 5.71 4.28 17.29
N GLU A 36 6.03 3.31 16.45
CA GLU A 36 6.84 2.13 16.77
C GLU A 36 8.29 2.28 16.27
N ASP A 37 9.27 1.85 17.08
CA ASP A 37 10.70 1.88 16.68
C ASP A 37 11.07 0.56 15.99
N ILE A 38 11.01 0.58 14.66
CA ILE A 38 11.29 -0.58 13.81
C ILE A 38 12.77 -0.98 13.90
N ASP A 39 13.69 0.00 13.86
CA ASP A 39 15.14 -0.28 13.82
C ASP A 39 15.67 -0.70 15.20
N GLY A 40 15.09 -0.19 16.28
CA GLY A 40 15.36 -0.61 17.65
C GLY A 40 14.69 -1.94 18.05
N GLY A 41 13.91 -2.55 17.16
CA GLY A 41 13.19 -3.80 17.43
C GLY A 41 11.96 -3.67 18.35
N ALA A 42 11.62 -2.44 18.75
CA ALA A 42 10.42 -2.14 19.54
C ALA A 42 9.22 -1.84 18.63
N SER A 43 8.91 -2.82 17.76
CA SER A 43 7.77 -2.77 16.85
C SER A 43 6.95 -4.08 16.94
N PRO A 44 5.90 -4.12 17.78
CA PRO A 44 5.01 -5.27 17.85
C PRO A 44 4.29 -5.54 16.52
N SER A 45 3.98 -4.50 15.74
CA SER A 45 3.30 -4.64 14.45
C SER A 45 4.19 -5.37 13.44
N VAL A 46 5.45 -4.96 13.29
CA VAL A 46 6.41 -5.62 12.40
C VAL A 46 6.77 -7.02 12.91
N SER A 47 6.94 -7.19 14.22
CA SER A 47 7.20 -8.51 14.83
C SER A 47 6.07 -9.51 14.50
N MET A 48 4.82 -9.09 14.64
CA MET A 48 3.65 -9.91 14.31
C MET A 48 3.66 -10.32 12.83
N LEU A 49 3.91 -9.37 11.91
CA LEU A 49 3.98 -9.68 10.49
C LEU A 49 5.18 -10.59 10.15
N SER A 50 6.33 -10.41 10.79
CA SER A 50 7.51 -11.28 10.66
C SER A 50 7.21 -12.73 11.06
N GLU A 51 6.54 -12.93 12.19
CA GLU A 51 6.12 -14.27 12.63
C GLU A 51 5.13 -14.91 11.65
N VAL A 52 4.16 -14.14 11.15
CA VAL A 52 3.18 -14.63 10.18
C VAL A 52 3.87 -14.99 8.86
N ALA A 53 4.74 -14.14 8.34
CA ALA A 53 5.48 -14.38 7.10
C ALA A 53 6.32 -15.65 7.18
N ALA A 54 7.10 -15.83 8.26
CA ALA A 54 7.91 -17.03 8.47
C ALA A 54 7.06 -18.31 8.61
N ARG A 55 5.98 -18.23 9.39
CA ARG A 55 5.09 -19.39 9.64
C ARG A 55 4.32 -19.81 8.38
N ARG A 56 3.94 -18.85 7.54
CA ARG A 56 3.18 -19.10 6.31
C ARG A 56 4.06 -19.26 5.07
N ARG A 57 5.34 -18.89 5.16
CA ARG A 57 6.32 -18.87 4.06
C ARG A 57 5.83 -18.03 2.88
N ILE A 58 5.40 -16.81 3.17
CA ILE A 58 4.90 -15.86 2.17
C ILE A 58 5.63 -14.52 2.30
N THR A 59 5.69 -13.77 1.21
CA THR A 59 6.08 -12.35 1.27
C THR A 59 4.89 -11.51 1.74
N ILE A 60 5.14 -10.56 2.65
CA ILE A 60 4.15 -9.59 3.12
C ILE A 60 4.66 -8.19 2.82
N VAL A 61 3.94 -7.45 1.99
CA VAL A 61 4.04 -5.99 1.92
C VAL A 61 3.14 -5.44 3.02
N GLY A 62 3.76 -5.07 4.14
CA GLY A 62 3.12 -4.84 5.44
C GLY A 62 2.31 -3.56 5.56
N GLY A 63 1.75 -3.06 4.45
CA GLY A 63 0.95 -1.84 4.46
C GLY A 63 1.78 -0.68 4.94
N SER A 64 1.23 0.19 5.79
CA SER A 64 2.10 1.08 6.56
C SER A 64 1.69 1.21 8.01
N ILE A 65 2.65 1.64 8.84
CA ILE A 65 2.48 1.98 10.24
C ILE A 65 3.23 3.28 10.56
N PRO A 66 2.91 3.97 11.67
CA PRO A 66 3.72 5.07 12.17
C PRO A 66 5.05 4.55 12.71
N GLU A 67 6.14 4.85 12.03
CA GLU A 67 7.51 4.55 12.48
C GLU A 67 8.06 5.73 13.28
N ARG A 68 8.57 5.46 14.47
CA ARG A 68 9.36 6.41 15.25
C ARG A 68 10.85 6.18 15.01
N SER A 69 11.55 7.20 14.54
CA SER A 69 12.99 7.12 14.28
C SER A 69 13.64 8.47 14.54
N SER A 70 14.67 8.50 15.40
CA SER A 70 15.43 9.71 15.75
C SER A 70 14.54 10.90 16.18
N GLY A 71 13.50 10.63 16.97
CA GLY A 71 12.56 11.65 17.47
C GLY A 71 11.55 12.15 16.44
N ARG A 72 11.56 11.62 15.21
CA ARG A 72 10.59 11.93 14.15
C ARG A 72 9.64 10.77 13.92
N LEU A 73 8.51 11.06 13.29
CA LEU A 73 7.54 10.07 12.86
C LEU A 73 7.56 9.94 11.34
N PHE A 74 7.43 8.72 10.81
CA PHE A 74 7.35 8.44 9.37
C PHE A 74 6.17 7.50 9.08
N ASN A 75 5.55 7.65 7.92
CA ASN A 75 4.55 6.71 7.42
C ASN A 75 5.30 5.63 6.63
N THR A 76 5.41 4.43 7.20
CA THR A 76 6.42 3.45 6.79
C THR A 76 5.84 2.09 6.45
N CYS A 77 6.18 1.59 5.26
CA CYS A 77 5.88 0.26 4.75
C CYS A 77 7.09 -0.66 4.83
N CYS A 78 6.98 -1.77 5.56
CA CYS A 78 7.99 -2.84 5.55
C CYS A 78 7.59 -3.95 4.58
N VAL A 79 8.55 -4.44 3.79
CA VAL A 79 8.39 -5.68 3.02
C VAL A 79 9.11 -6.79 3.78
N ILE A 80 8.39 -7.85 4.10
CA ILE A 80 8.86 -8.96 4.94
C ILE A 80 8.87 -10.22 4.07
N GLY A 81 10.01 -10.91 4.07
CA GLY A 81 10.21 -12.12 3.28
C GLY A 81 9.63 -13.38 3.95
N PRO A 82 9.59 -14.51 3.22
CA PRO A 82 9.08 -15.79 3.72
C PRO A 82 9.93 -16.40 4.85
N ASP A 83 11.11 -15.83 5.13
CA ASP A 83 11.98 -16.15 6.26
C ASP A 83 11.68 -15.28 7.52
N GLY A 84 10.69 -14.39 7.42
CA GLY A 84 10.32 -13.44 8.47
C GLY A 84 11.24 -12.22 8.57
N GLN A 85 12.23 -12.07 7.70
CA GLN A 85 13.17 -10.94 7.72
C GLN A 85 12.60 -9.75 6.96
N ILE A 86 12.89 -8.53 7.44
CA ILE A 86 12.60 -7.31 6.70
C ILE A 86 13.53 -7.24 5.49
N LYS A 87 12.95 -7.29 4.28
CA LYS A 87 13.66 -7.20 3.00
C LYS A 87 13.85 -5.76 2.55
N ALA A 88 12.90 -4.89 2.88
CA ALA A 88 12.96 -3.47 2.58
C ALA A 88 12.05 -2.67 3.52
N LYS A 89 12.36 -1.37 3.67
CA LYS A 89 11.57 -0.39 4.42
C LYS A 89 11.41 0.86 3.56
N HIS A 90 10.17 1.25 3.30
CA HIS A 90 9.81 2.42 2.50
C HIS A 90 9.13 3.45 3.39
N ARG A 91 9.69 4.65 3.46
CA ARG A 91 9.06 5.82 4.09
C ARG A 91 8.37 6.63 3.00
N LYS A 92 7.08 6.94 3.18
CA LYS A 92 6.27 7.73 2.23
C LYS A 92 7.03 8.98 1.78
N LEU A 93 7.19 9.14 0.47
CA LEU A 93 8.02 10.22 -0.09
C LEU A 93 7.23 11.51 -0.19
N HIS A 94 5.98 11.40 -0.66
CA HIS A 94 5.12 12.54 -0.88
C HIS A 94 4.01 12.54 0.17
N LEU A 95 4.11 13.45 1.13
CA LEU A 95 3.14 13.59 2.20
C LEU A 95 1.83 14.18 1.66
N PHE A 96 0.70 13.73 2.20
CA PHE A 96 -0.61 14.20 1.78
C PHE A 96 -1.01 15.52 2.43
N GLU A 97 -1.16 16.52 1.58
CA GLU A 97 -1.67 17.84 1.93
C GLU A 97 -2.87 18.14 1.03
N ILE A 98 -3.98 18.49 1.65
CA ILE A 98 -5.17 18.99 0.96
C ILE A 98 -5.75 20.14 1.76
N ASP A 99 -6.12 21.20 1.08
CA ASP A 99 -6.84 22.33 1.65
C ASP A 99 -7.92 22.74 0.64
N ILE A 100 -9.13 22.19 0.83
CA ILE A 100 -10.31 22.56 0.06
C ILE A 100 -11.16 23.47 0.95
N PRO A 101 -11.18 24.79 0.68
CA PRO A 101 -11.95 25.73 1.48
C PRO A 101 -13.42 25.31 1.60
N GLY A 102 -13.88 25.06 2.82
CA GLY A 102 -15.26 24.67 3.13
C GLY A 102 -15.58 23.17 3.01
N ASP A 103 -14.58 22.31 2.75
CA ASP A 103 -14.75 20.85 2.70
C ASP A 103 -13.77 20.17 3.67
N ILE A 104 -12.49 20.01 3.28
CA ILE A 104 -11.48 19.32 4.09
C ILE A 104 -10.13 20.03 4.05
N THR A 105 -9.53 20.20 5.23
CA THR A 105 -8.12 20.59 5.40
C THR A 105 -7.40 19.46 6.12
N PHE A 106 -6.36 18.91 5.51
CA PHE A 106 -5.55 17.83 6.08
C PHE A 106 -4.09 18.00 5.66
N ARG A 107 -3.18 17.99 6.64
CA ARG A 107 -1.74 18.21 6.44
C ARG A 107 -0.93 17.13 7.13
N GLU A 108 -0.55 16.09 6.38
CA GLU A 108 0.25 14.98 6.90
C GLU A 108 1.65 15.45 7.38
N SER A 109 2.17 16.53 6.80
CA SER A 109 3.43 17.20 7.16
C SER A 109 3.50 17.69 8.60
N ASP A 110 2.35 17.92 9.25
CA ASP A 110 2.31 18.44 10.60
C ASP A 110 2.69 17.35 11.63
N THR A 111 2.64 16.08 11.22
CA THR A 111 2.92 14.91 12.07
C THR A 111 4.05 14.05 11.51
N PHE A 112 4.02 13.73 10.22
CA PHE A 112 5.00 12.86 9.58
C PHE A 112 6.12 13.63 8.91
N THR A 113 7.29 13.00 8.85
CA THR A 113 8.44 13.42 8.05
C THR A 113 8.47 12.60 6.76
N ALA A 114 8.77 13.26 5.64
CA ALA A 114 8.91 12.60 4.35
C ALA A 114 10.14 11.67 4.30
N GLY A 115 10.00 10.54 3.63
CA GLY A 115 11.12 9.71 3.19
C GLY A 115 12.00 10.44 2.18
N GLN A 116 13.15 9.87 1.86
CA GLN A 116 14.16 10.49 0.98
C GLN A 116 14.52 9.62 -0.22
N GLU A 117 14.17 8.33 -0.21
CA GLU A 117 14.62 7.37 -1.23
C GLU A 117 13.48 6.47 -1.71
N PRO A 118 13.33 6.30 -3.03
CA PRO A 118 12.46 5.28 -3.62
C PRO A 118 12.87 3.87 -3.18
N THR A 119 11.89 2.99 -3.00
CA THR A 119 12.14 1.62 -2.52
C THR A 119 11.72 0.60 -3.55
N ILE A 120 12.69 -0.22 -3.97
CA ILE A 120 12.48 -1.37 -4.85
C ILE A 120 13.15 -2.60 -4.23
N VAL A 121 12.48 -3.75 -4.27
CA VAL A 121 12.95 -4.95 -3.60
C VAL A 121 12.65 -6.20 -4.41
N ASP A 122 13.62 -7.12 -4.46
CA ASP A 122 13.45 -8.44 -5.06
C ASP A 122 12.83 -9.41 -4.05
N THR A 123 11.76 -10.08 -4.47
CA THR A 123 10.99 -11.04 -3.67
C THR A 123 10.64 -12.27 -4.51
N ASP A 124 10.10 -13.31 -3.89
CA ASP A 124 9.54 -14.48 -4.55
C ASP A 124 8.31 -14.16 -5.42
N VAL A 125 7.57 -13.08 -5.12
CA VAL A 125 6.46 -12.59 -5.95
C VAL A 125 6.91 -11.73 -7.13
N GLY A 126 8.18 -11.33 -7.18
CA GLY A 126 8.78 -10.49 -8.22
C GLY A 126 9.54 -9.29 -7.67
N ARG A 127 10.02 -8.42 -8.57
CA ARG A 127 10.64 -7.14 -8.19
C ARG A 127 9.54 -6.10 -7.95
N ILE A 128 9.41 -5.64 -6.72
CA ILE A 128 8.32 -4.79 -6.26
C ILE A 128 8.83 -3.35 -6.04
N GLY A 129 8.19 -2.37 -6.67
CA GLY A 129 8.28 -0.97 -6.26
C GLY A 129 7.26 -0.64 -5.17
N ILE A 130 7.61 0.17 -4.19
CA ILE A 130 6.71 0.54 -3.08
C ILE A 130 6.43 2.05 -3.13
N GLY A 131 5.16 2.43 -3.10
CA GLY A 131 4.75 3.80 -2.78
C GLY A 131 3.63 3.75 -1.75
N ILE A 132 3.37 4.83 -1.03
CA ILE A 132 2.25 4.90 -0.10
C ILE A 132 1.30 6.01 -0.54
N CYS A 133 0.04 5.66 -0.79
CA CYS A 133 -1.07 6.59 -1.01
C CYS A 133 -0.77 7.70 -2.02
N HIS A 134 -0.46 8.92 -1.54
CA HIS A 134 -0.16 10.08 -2.38
C HIS A 134 1.02 9.85 -3.33
N ASP A 135 1.95 8.95 -3.01
CA ASP A 135 3.03 8.57 -3.93
C ASP A 135 2.51 8.13 -5.31
N ILE A 136 1.29 7.60 -5.41
CA ILE A 136 0.67 7.25 -6.69
C ILE A 136 0.45 8.47 -7.59
N ARG A 137 0.37 9.70 -7.05
CA ARG A 137 0.14 10.91 -7.85
C ARG A 137 1.36 11.37 -8.64
N PHE A 138 2.54 10.85 -8.31
CA PHE A 138 3.82 11.25 -8.91
C PHE A 138 4.28 10.19 -9.92
N PRO A 139 3.99 10.35 -11.23
CA PRO A 139 4.31 9.35 -12.24
C PRO A 139 5.82 9.05 -12.33
N GLU A 140 6.68 10.00 -11.98
CA GLU A 140 8.13 9.85 -11.96
C GLU A 140 8.59 8.68 -11.10
N LEU A 141 7.89 8.43 -9.98
CA LEU A 141 8.19 7.31 -9.09
C LEU A 141 7.93 5.96 -9.78
N ALA A 142 6.81 5.83 -10.49
CA ALA A 142 6.48 4.62 -11.24
C ALA A 142 7.42 4.41 -12.44
N MET A 143 7.77 5.50 -13.15
CA MET A 143 8.75 5.47 -14.24
C MET A 143 10.12 5.00 -13.74
N LEU A 144 10.54 5.45 -12.56
CA LEU A 144 11.77 4.99 -11.91
C LEU A 144 11.70 3.50 -11.53
N TYR A 145 10.57 3.02 -11.01
CA TYR A 145 10.41 1.59 -10.72
C TYR A 145 10.44 0.74 -11.99
N ARG A 146 9.81 1.19 -13.07
CA ARG A 146 9.90 0.53 -14.38
C ARG A 146 11.34 0.49 -14.90
N SER A 147 12.06 1.61 -14.85
CA SER A 147 13.44 1.66 -15.36
C SER A 147 14.41 0.78 -14.55
N ARG A 148 14.08 0.50 -13.28
CA ARG A 148 14.80 -0.45 -12.42
C ARG A 148 14.30 -1.89 -12.51
N GLY A 149 13.43 -2.18 -13.48
CA GLY A 149 12.99 -3.54 -13.82
C GLY A 149 11.91 -4.09 -12.89
N ALA A 150 11.14 -3.23 -12.21
CA ALA A 150 9.98 -3.71 -11.44
C ALA A 150 9.03 -4.54 -12.31
N HIS A 151 8.35 -5.48 -11.68
CA HIS A 151 7.23 -6.23 -12.27
C HIS A 151 5.89 -5.64 -11.82
N LEU A 152 5.84 -5.14 -10.59
CA LEU A 152 4.66 -4.57 -9.97
C LEU A 152 5.01 -3.40 -9.06
N ILE A 153 4.03 -2.53 -8.84
CA ILE A 153 4.08 -1.49 -7.82
C ILE A 153 2.96 -1.72 -6.81
N CYS A 154 3.30 -1.74 -5.53
CA CYS A 154 2.33 -1.81 -4.45
C CYS A 154 2.13 -0.43 -3.81
N TYR A 155 0.87 -0.03 -3.67
CA TYR A 155 0.45 1.18 -2.98
C TYR A 155 -0.54 0.90 -1.84
N PRO A 156 -0.09 0.63 -0.60
CA PRO A 156 -0.93 0.82 0.57
C PRO A 156 -1.48 2.24 0.57
N SER A 157 -2.80 2.40 0.58
CA SER A 157 -3.41 3.72 0.34
C SER A 157 -4.77 3.90 1.01
N ALA A 158 -4.97 5.02 1.67
CA ALA A 158 -6.25 5.41 2.26
C ALA A 158 -6.80 6.66 1.56
N PHE A 159 -7.34 6.54 0.33
CA PHE A 159 -8.00 7.70 -0.33
C PHE A 159 -9.33 8.02 0.37
N ASN A 160 -9.69 9.30 0.43
CA ASN A 160 -11.02 9.72 0.90
C ASN A 160 -12.08 9.66 -0.21
N MET A 161 -13.35 9.88 0.15
CA MET A 161 -14.47 9.86 -0.80
C MET A 161 -14.29 10.78 -2.01
N SER A 162 -13.98 12.05 -1.79
CA SER A 162 -13.90 13.07 -2.82
C SER A 162 -12.81 12.75 -3.84
N THR A 163 -11.62 12.39 -3.36
CA THR A 163 -10.48 12.07 -4.23
C THR A 163 -10.54 10.66 -4.80
N GLY A 164 -11.03 9.70 -4.03
CA GLY A 164 -11.18 8.30 -4.43
C GLY A 164 -12.12 8.14 -5.61
N GLN A 165 -13.31 8.76 -5.55
CA GLN A 165 -14.29 8.70 -6.63
C GLN A 165 -13.75 9.21 -7.97
N LEU A 166 -12.89 10.24 -7.94
CA LEU A 166 -12.38 10.88 -9.15
C LEU A 166 -11.07 10.26 -9.66
N LEU A 167 -10.19 9.84 -8.75
CA LEU A 167 -8.77 9.63 -9.08
C LEU A 167 -8.29 8.20 -8.85
N TRP A 168 -8.96 7.41 -8.01
CA TRP A 168 -8.48 6.07 -7.63
C TRP A 168 -8.27 5.16 -8.85
N ASP A 169 -9.33 4.93 -9.62
CA ASP A 169 -9.29 4.07 -10.81
C ASP A 169 -8.36 4.65 -11.89
N LEU A 170 -8.45 5.95 -12.13
CA LEU A 170 -7.66 6.66 -13.14
C LEU A 170 -6.16 6.54 -12.88
N MET A 171 -5.72 6.82 -11.64
CA MET A 171 -4.30 6.84 -11.29
C MET A 171 -3.69 5.45 -11.37
N GLN A 172 -4.37 4.43 -10.86
CA GLN A 172 -3.86 3.05 -10.90
C GLN A 172 -3.67 2.57 -12.33
N LYS A 173 -4.68 2.79 -13.19
CA LYS A 173 -4.62 2.42 -14.60
C LYS A 173 -3.54 3.18 -15.34
N SER A 174 -3.39 4.49 -15.09
CA SER A 174 -2.28 5.25 -15.69
C SER A 174 -0.93 4.69 -15.26
N ARG A 175 -0.69 4.43 -13.96
CA ARG A 175 0.57 3.82 -13.51
C ARG A 175 0.82 2.46 -14.14
N ALA A 176 -0.21 1.64 -14.30
CA ALA A 176 -0.10 0.32 -14.90
C ALA A 176 0.21 0.39 -16.40
N VAL A 177 -0.57 1.17 -17.17
CA VAL A 177 -0.47 1.25 -18.64
C VAL A 177 0.80 1.98 -19.07
N ASP A 178 1.08 3.16 -18.50
CA ASP A 178 2.23 3.98 -18.91
C ASP A 178 3.55 3.27 -18.64
N ASN A 179 3.57 2.42 -17.61
CA ASN A 179 4.78 1.73 -17.18
C ASN A 179 4.76 0.24 -17.49
N GLN A 180 3.69 -0.30 -18.07
CA GLN A 180 3.52 -1.74 -18.36
C GLN A 180 3.89 -2.61 -17.14
N LEU A 181 3.31 -2.27 -15.99
CA LEU A 181 3.50 -2.94 -14.70
C LEU A 181 2.15 -3.37 -14.15
N PHE A 182 2.13 -4.40 -13.31
CA PHE A 182 0.98 -4.58 -12.42
C PHE A 182 0.97 -3.48 -11.36
N VAL A 183 -0.22 -3.04 -10.96
CA VAL A 183 -0.41 -2.10 -9.85
C VAL A 183 -1.35 -2.73 -8.84
N VAL A 184 -0.89 -2.82 -7.59
CA VAL A 184 -1.66 -3.37 -6.48
C VAL A 184 -1.92 -2.27 -5.46
N THR A 185 -3.17 -1.98 -5.17
CA THR A 185 -3.54 -0.98 -4.15
C THR A 185 -4.36 -1.63 -3.05
N CYS A 186 -4.04 -1.36 -1.80
CA CYS A 186 -4.79 -1.86 -0.65
C CYS A 186 -5.26 -0.70 0.21
N SER A 187 -6.58 -0.61 0.40
CA SER A 187 -7.25 0.45 1.14
C SER A 187 -7.99 -0.11 2.35
N PRO A 188 -8.09 0.65 3.46
CA PRO A 188 -8.98 0.28 4.54
C PRO A 188 -10.43 0.15 4.04
N ALA A 189 -11.24 -0.62 4.75
CA ALA A 189 -12.69 -0.57 4.56
C ALA A 189 -13.23 0.79 5.00
N ARG A 190 -14.36 1.20 4.42
CA ARG A 190 -15.12 2.34 4.92
C ARG A 190 -15.84 1.96 6.19
N ASP A 191 -15.61 2.74 7.25
CA ASP A 191 -16.44 2.71 8.44
C ASP A 191 -17.51 3.81 8.36
N PRO A 192 -18.80 3.46 8.17
CA PRO A 192 -19.88 4.45 8.12
C PRO A 192 -20.15 5.09 9.49
N ASN A 193 -19.62 4.53 10.58
CA ASN A 193 -19.77 5.03 11.94
C ASN A 193 -18.53 5.78 12.44
N ALA A 194 -17.49 5.92 11.62
CA ALA A 194 -16.31 6.68 12.03
C ALA A 194 -16.71 8.14 12.28
N GLU A 195 -16.32 8.66 13.45
CA GLU A 195 -16.50 10.07 13.82
C GLU A 195 -15.52 11.01 13.10
N SER A 196 -14.70 10.47 12.17
CA SER A 196 -13.72 11.21 11.41
C SER A 196 -14.33 11.76 10.12
N ASP A 197 -14.01 13.02 9.81
CA ASP A 197 -14.31 13.63 8.51
C ASP A 197 -13.56 12.97 7.34
N TYR A 198 -12.57 12.11 7.64
CA TYR A 198 -11.79 11.36 6.64
C TYR A 198 -12.47 10.02 6.29
N MET A 199 -13.53 10.08 5.49
CA MET A 199 -14.25 8.87 5.08
C MET A 199 -13.50 8.12 3.96
N ILE A 200 -13.14 6.85 4.24
CA ILE A 200 -12.35 6.01 3.33
C ILE A 200 -13.11 5.61 2.06
N TRP A 201 -12.41 5.65 0.93
CA TRP A 201 -12.91 5.21 -0.37
C TRP A 201 -13.07 3.69 -0.46
N GLY A 202 -12.06 2.91 -0.07
CA GLY A 202 -12.02 1.45 -0.22
C GLY A 202 -11.47 1.04 -1.59
N HIS A 203 -12.11 0.06 -2.25
CA HIS A 203 -11.79 -0.39 -3.61
C HIS A 203 -10.34 -0.88 -3.80
N SER A 204 -9.79 -1.59 -2.81
CA SER A 204 -8.54 -2.35 -2.97
C SER A 204 -8.55 -3.12 -4.29
N SER A 205 -7.50 -3.00 -5.10
CA SER A 205 -7.53 -3.40 -6.51
C SER A 205 -6.20 -3.98 -6.97
N LEU A 206 -6.28 -4.89 -7.94
CA LEU A 206 -5.18 -5.39 -8.75
C LEU A 206 -5.45 -4.99 -10.20
N ILE A 207 -4.56 -4.18 -10.76
CA ILE A 207 -4.62 -3.71 -12.14
C ILE A 207 -3.49 -4.37 -12.94
N GLY A 208 -3.83 -4.91 -14.10
CA GLY A 208 -2.89 -5.52 -15.02
C GLY A 208 -2.17 -4.51 -15.92
N PRO A 209 -1.11 -4.93 -16.64
CA PRO A 209 -0.26 -4.06 -17.44
C PRO A 209 -0.96 -3.41 -18.65
N PHE A 210 -2.16 -3.85 -19.04
CA PHE A 210 -2.99 -3.20 -20.07
C PHE A 210 -4.06 -2.26 -19.47
N GLY A 211 -4.03 -2.03 -18.15
CA GLY A 211 -5.01 -1.20 -17.43
C GLY A 211 -6.32 -1.93 -17.12
N GLU A 212 -6.38 -3.23 -17.38
CA GLU A 212 -7.49 -4.10 -17.02
C GLU A 212 -7.58 -4.27 -15.50
N VAL A 213 -8.79 -4.15 -14.95
CA VAL A 213 -9.04 -4.42 -13.53
C VAL A 213 -9.16 -5.94 -13.37
N ILE A 214 -8.13 -6.57 -12.80
CA ILE A 214 -8.09 -8.03 -12.59
C ILE A 214 -8.98 -8.39 -11.39
N ALA A 215 -8.89 -7.62 -10.31
CA ALA A 215 -9.71 -7.80 -9.13
C ALA A 215 -9.90 -6.45 -8.41
N THR A 216 -11.07 -6.25 -7.79
CA THR A 216 -11.38 -5.04 -7.03
C THR A 216 -12.37 -5.32 -5.91
N ALA A 217 -12.19 -4.66 -4.75
CA ALA A 217 -13.12 -4.67 -3.63
C ALA A 217 -14.22 -3.61 -3.81
N GLY A 218 -15.23 -3.65 -2.94
CA GLY A 218 -16.14 -2.53 -2.73
C GLY A 218 -15.66 -1.59 -1.62
N HIS A 219 -16.60 -0.99 -0.92
CA HIS A 219 -16.36 -0.14 0.25
C HIS A 219 -16.22 -0.95 1.55
N GLU A 220 -16.72 -2.18 1.57
CA GLU A 220 -16.79 -3.05 2.75
C GLU A 220 -15.48 -3.81 2.97
N GLU A 221 -15.30 -4.34 4.18
CA GLU A 221 -14.17 -5.21 4.50
C GLU A 221 -14.19 -6.47 3.61
N ALA A 222 -13.08 -6.69 2.90
CA ALA A 222 -12.93 -7.83 2.01
C ALA A 222 -11.45 -8.17 1.82
N THR A 223 -11.19 -9.44 1.50
CA THR A 223 -9.92 -9.87 0.93
C THR A 223 -10.07 -9.99 -0.58
N VAL A 224 -9.22 -9.27 -1.31
CA VAL A 224 -9.14 -9.36 -2.78
C VAL A 224 -8.02 -10.31 -3.14
N VAL A 225 -8.32 -11.28 -4.00
CA VAL A 225 -7.36 -12.24 -4.52
C VAL A 225 -7.31 -12.10 -6.04
N GLY A 226 -6.11 -12.00 -6.59
CA GLY A 226 -5.86 -11.94 -8.02
C GLY A 226 -4.55 -12.63 -8.37
N GLU A 227 -4.42 -13.05 -9.61
CA GLU A 227 -3.24 -13.74 -10.14
C GLU A 227 -2.36 -12.76 -10.90
N ILE A 228 -1.05 -12.84 -10.69
CA ILE A 228 -0.04 -12.04 -11.38
C ILE A 228 0.71 -12.96 -12.34
N ASP A 229 0.39 -12.85 -13.62
CA ASP A 229 1.10 -13.55 -14.69
C ASP A 229 2.19 -12.63 -15.28
N HIS A 230 3.44 -12.86 -14.88
CA HIS A 230 4.59 -12.10 -15.37
C HIS A 230 4.82 -12.23 -16.88
N SER A 231 4.26 -13.25 -17.55
CA SER A 231 4.35 -13.37 -19.02
C SER A 231 3.58 -12.25 -19.74
N MET A 232 2.56 -11.68 -19.10
CA MET A 232 1.84 -10.51 -19.62
C MET A 232 2.74 -9.29 -19.78
N ILE A 233 3.69 -9.12 -18.84
CA ILE A 233 4.70 -8.06 -18.91
C ILE A 233 5.66 -8.32 -20.07
N GLN A 234 6.06 -9.57 -20.32
CA GLN A 234 6.99 -9.91 -21.40
C GLN A 234 6.36 -9.70 -22.78
N THR A 235 5.06 -9.93 -22.91
CA THR A 235 4.33 -9.77 -24.18
C THR A 235 4.33 -8.32 -24.70
N ILE A 236 4.46 -7.35 -23.79
CA ILE A 236 4.34 -5.92 -24.12
C ILE A 236 5.69 -5.17 -24.07
N ARG A 237 6.76 -5.83 -23.63
CA ARG A 237 8.11 -5.27 -23.48
C ARG A 237 9.02 -5.51 -24.68
#